data_AF-A0A816EA83-F1
#
_entry.id   AF-A0A816EA83-F1
#
_cell.length_a   1.000
_cell.length_b   1.000
_cell.length_c   1.000
_cell.angle_alpha   90.00
_cell.angle_beta   90.00
_cell.angle_gamma   90.00
#
_symmetry.space_group_name_H-M   'P 1'
#
loop_
_entity.id
_entity.type
_entity.pdbx_description
1 polymer ?
#
loop_
_entity_poly.entity_id
_entity_poly.type
_entity_poly.pdbx_seq_one_letter_code
_entity_poly.pdbx_strand_id
1 'polypeptide(L)'
;MKDLIVLLLRVYFILTHQPSIAAESSCDQVQFIDRRGWNAKEPVSITNLTSLPLSFYVIHHTYQPPNCYDDESCQKRVQDIQDMHQITNGWDDIGYHFLVGENGKVYEGRGWSRQGAHSPGWNNDAFG
;
A
#
# COMPACT_ATOMS: atom_id res chain seq x y z
N MET A 1 -22.90 -22.03 6.30
CA MET A 1 -23.91 -22.37 7.32
C MET A 1 -23.19 -22.42 8.66
N LYS A 2 -23.72 -21.74 9.69
CA LYS A 2 -23.19 -21.58 11.06
C LYS A 2 -22.11 -20.49 11.20
N ASP A 3 -22.20 -19.45 12.03
CA ASP A 3 -23.21 -18.96 12.97
C ASP A 3 -23.04 -17.44 13.09
N LEU A 4 -24.13 -16.68 13.07
CA LEU A 4 -24.14 -15.23 13.29
C LEU A 4 -24.51 -14.96 14.75
N ILE A 5 -23.55 -14.50 15.56
CA ILE A 5 -23.79 -14.01 16.92
C ILE A 5 -23.82 -12.49 16.87
N VAL A 6 -25.01 -11.90 17.08
CA VAL A 6 -25.18 -10.46 17.29
C VAL A 6 -25.08 -10.19 18.79
N LEU A 7 -23.92 -9.71 19.26
CA LEU A 7 -23.71 -9.25 20.63
C LEU A 7 -24.13 -7.76 20.72
N LEU A 8 -25.33 -7.52 21.25
CA LEU A 8 -25.78 -6.18 21.63
C LEU A 8 -25.20 -5.82 23.00
N LEU A 9 -24.07 -5.10 23.04
CA LEU A 9 -23.51 -4.56 24.27
C LEU A 9 -24.21 -3.24 24.65
N ARG A 10 -24.94 -3.24 25.77
CA ARG A 10 -25.39 -2.02 26.46
C ARG A 10 -24.23 -1.48 27.30
N VAL A 11 -23.77 -0.27 26.98
CA VAL A 11 -22.75 0.43 27.74
C VAL A 11 -23.37 1.03 29.00
N TYR A 12 -23.03 0.49 30.18
CA TYR A 12 -23.20 1.19 31.45
C TYR A 12 -21.96 2.06 31.68
N PHE A 13 -22.15 3.37 31.71
CA PHE A 13 -21.10 4.34 31.99
C PHE A 13 -20.81 4.33 33.51
N ILE A 14 -19.89 3.48 33.96
CA ILE A 14 -19.29 3.61 35.29
C ILE A 14 -18.14 4.60 35.14
N LEU A 15 -18.23 5.73 35.84
CA LEU A 15 -17.17 6.75 35.94
C LEU A 15 -15.98 6.20 36.75
N THR A 16 -15.20 5.29 36.17
CA THR A 16 -13.83 5.06 36.60
C THR A 16 -12.94 6.04 35.84
N HIS A 17 -12.28 6.95 36.56
CA HIS A 17 -11.20 7.76 36.01
C HIS A 17 -10.04 6.82 35.68
N GLN A 18 -10.05 6.22 34.50
CA GLN A 18 -8.86 5.60 33.94
C GLN A 18 -7.89 6.73 33.54
N PRO A 19 -6.61 6.66 33.92
CA PRO A 19 -5.62 7.55 33.34
C PRO A 19 -5.66 7.32 31.83
N SER A 20 -5.92 8.37 31.07
CA SER A 20 -5.86 8.32 29.62
C SER A 20 -4.42 8.03 29.23
N ILE A 21 -4.08 6.76 29.02
CA ILE A 21 -2.92 6.42 28.19
C ILE A 21 -3.23 7.06 26.85
N ALA A 22 -2.49 8.11 26.50
CA ALA A 22 -2.47 8.61 25.15
C ALA A 22 -2.14 7.40 24.26
N ALA A 23 -3.08 6.98 23.42
CA ALA A 23 -2.76 6.05 22.36
C ALA A 23 -1.71 6.77 21.51
N GLU A 24 -0.45 6.34 21.59
CA GLU A 24 0.55 6.75 20.63
C GLU A 24 -0.04 6.50 19.25
N SER A 25 0.06 7.48 18.36
CA SER A 25 -0.48 7.34 17.01
C SER A 25 0.30 6.21 16.34
N SER A 26 -0.33 5.06 16.15
CA SER A 26 0.30 3.87 15.55
C SER A 26 0.90 4.15 14.17
N CYS A 27 0.49 5.26 13.52
CA CYS A 27 1.01 5.68 12.23
C CYS A 27 2.44 6.24 12.31
N ASP A 28 2.92 6.71 13.46
CA ASP A 28 4.28 7.25 13.61
C ASP A 28 5.37 6.18 13.44
N GLN A 29 5.00 4.90 13.55
CA GLN A 29 5.91 3.76 13.37
C GLN A 29 6.01 3.26 11.92
N VAL A 30 5.12 3.71 11.02
CA VAL A 30 5.13 3.24 9.63
C VAL A 30 6.23 3.96 8.86
N GLN A 31 7.27 3.22 8.48
CA GLN A 31 8.35 3.75 7.66
C GLN A 31 7.93 3.77 6.20
N PHE A 32 7.90 4.98 5.62
CA PHE A 32 7.65 5.21 4.21
C PHE A 32 8.98 5.36 3.46
N ILE A 33 9.21 4.48 2.49
CA ILE A 33 10.40 4.43 1.65
C ILE A 33 10.04 5.02 0.29
N ASP A 34 10.53 6.23 0.02
CA ASP A 34 10.35 6.90 -1.26
C ASP A 34 11.05 6.11 -2.40
N ARG A 35 10.75 6.47 -3.65
CA ARG A 35 11.35 5.81 -4.83
C ARG A 35 12.88 5.76 -4.80
N ARG A 36 13.54 6.78 -4.25
CA ARG A 36 15.00 6.81 -4.14
C ARG A 36 15.49 5.84 -3.06
N GLY A 37 14.78 5.75 -1.96
CA GLY A 37 15.10 4.89 -0.82
C GLY A 37 15.17 3.40 -1.17
N TRP A 38 14.41 2.94 -2.17
CA TRP A 38 14.48 1.57 -2.66
C TRP A 38 15.22 1.41 -3.99
N ASN A 39 15.87 2.47 -4.50
CA ASN A 39 16.59 2.49 -5.78
C ASN A 39 15.68 2.16 -6.99
N ALA A 40 14.54 2.83 -7.09
CA ALA A 40 13.64 2.70 -8.24
C ALA A 40 14.30 3.09 -9.56
N LYS A 41 14.00 2.36 -10.63
CA LYS A 41 14.24 2.83 -11.99
C LYS A 41 13.30 3.98 -12.32
N GLU A 42 13.73 4.82 -13.25
CA GLU A 42 12.85 5.87 -13.80
C GLU A 42 11.68 5.23 -14.57
N PRO A 43 10.49 5.85 -14.52
CA PRO A 43 9.37 5.44 -15.36
C PRO A 43 9.72 5.71 -16.84
N VAL A 44 9.29 4.81 -17.72
CA VAL A 44 9.43 4.96 -19.18
C VAL A 44 8.61 6.16 -19.68
N SER A 45 7.41 6.34 -19.11
CA SER A 45 6.53 7.48 -19.34
C SER A 45 5.72 7.79 -18.08
N ILE A 46 5.18 9.00 -17.99
CA ILE A 46 4.37 9.43 -16.85
C ILE A 46 3.00 9.86 -17.37
N THR A 47 1.96 9.18 -16.87
CA THR A 47 0.57 9.64 -16.96
C THR A 47 0.10 10.08 -15.59
N ASN A 48 -0.35 11.33 -15.47
CA ASN A 48 -0.87 11.87 -14.21
C ASN A 48 -2.33 11.49 -14.01
N LEU A 49 -2.76 11.40 -12.75
CA LEU A 49 -4.17 11.30 -12.41
C LEU A 49 -4.92 12.54 -12.89
N THR A 50 -6.12 12.34 -13.43
CA THR A 50 -6.94 13.44 -13.95
C THR A 50 -7.77 14.14 -12.87
N SER A 51 -7.95 13.50 -11.70
CA SER A 51 -8.65 14.08 -10.57
C SER A 51 -8.03 13.62 -9.25
N LEU A 52 -8.04 14.50 -8.26
CA LEU A 52 -7.64 14.23 -6.87
C LEU A 52 -8.61 14.97 -5.92
N PRO A 53 -8.91 14.41 -4.73
CA PRO A 53 -8.50 13.09 -4.25
C PRO A 53 -9.24 11.96 -4.97
N LEU A 54 -8.62 10.78 -5.05
CA LEU A 54 -9.31 9.57 -5.52
C LEU A 54 -10.28 9.06 -4.46
N SER A 55 -11.38 8.45 -4.90
CA SER A 55 -12.46 7.99 -4.00
C SER A 55 -12.29 6.56 -3.52
N PHE A 56 -11.38 5.78 -4.14
CA PHE A 56 -11.29 4.34 -3.93
C PHE A 56 -9.86 3.87 -3.64
N TYR A 57 -9.79 2.73 -2.97
CA TYR A 57 -8.57 1.95 -2.77
C TYR A 57 -8.83 0.51 -3.21
N VAL A 58 -7.93 -0.07 -4.01
CA VAL A 58 -7.98 -1.48 -4.41
C VAL A 58 -6.80 -2.20 -3.78
N ILE A 59 -7.09 -3.20 -2.94
CA ILE A 59 -6.04 -3.97 -2.25
C ILE A 59 -5.68 -5.19 -3.09
N HIS A 60 -4.38 -5.32 -3.40
CA HIS A 60 -3.81 -6.46 -4.10
C HIS A 60 -2.81 -7.21 -3.21
N HIS A 61 -2.61 -8.50 -3.51
CA HIS A 61 -1.39 -9.22 -3.12
C HIS A 61 -0.54 -9.42 -4.36
N THR A 62 0.79 -9.46 -4.22
CA THR A 62 1.71 -9.55 -5.36
C THR A 62 1.79 -10.95 -5.96
N TYR A 63 1.45 -11.99 -5.18
CA TYR A 63 1.61 -13.42 -5.49
C TYR A 63 3.08 -13.85 -5.71
N GLN A 64 3.76 -13.24 -6.68
CA GLN A 64 5.20 -13.32 -6.87
C GLN A 64 5.80 -11.90 -6.84
N PRO A 65 6.97 -11.69 -6.22
CA PRO A 65 7.88 -12.66 -5.59
C PRO A 65 7.41 -13.14 -4.16
N PRO A 66 7.99 -14.21 -3.59
CA PRO A 66 7.38 -15.00 -2.48
C PRO A 66 7.74 -14.57 -1.03
N ASN A 67 6.97 -13.81 -0.24
CA ASN A 67 7.32 -13.14 1.08
C ASN A 67 8.78 -12.69 1.44
N CYS A 68 9.00 -11.40 1.77
CA CYS A 68 10.30 -10.84 2.21
C CYS A 68 10.23 -10.39 3.68
N TYR A 69 11.32 -10.45 4.44
CA TYR A 69 11.23 -10.17 5.89
C TYR A 69 12.25 -9.17 6.41
N ASP A 70 13.31 -8.91 5.66
CA ASP A 70 14.35 -7.93 5.98
C ASP A 70 14.38 -6.81 4.92
N ASP A 71 15.08 -5.72 5.24
CA ASP A 71 15.09 -4.53 4.40
C ASP A 71 15.68 -4.76 3.02
N GLU A 72 16.74 -5.55 2.92
CA GLU A 72 17.41 -5.86 1.67
C GLU A 72 16.52 -6.74 0.79
N SER A 73 15.95 -7.81 1.35
CA SER A 73 15.08 -8.70 0.61
C SER A 73 13.78 -8.02 0.18
N CYS A 74 13.19 -7.14 1.00
CA CYS A 74 12.00 -6.41 0.61
C CYS A 74 12.28 -5.34 -0.44
N GLN A 75 13.38 -4.60 -0.33
CA GLN A 75 13.82 -3.68 -1.37
C GLN A 75 14.02 -4.40 -2.71
N LYS A 76 14.76 -5.52 -2.70
CA LYS A 76 15.04 -6.30 -3.90
C LYS A 76 13.77 -6.76 -4.61
N ARG A 77 12.69 -6.98 -3.86
CA ARG A 77 11.42 -7.40 -4.46
C ARG A 77 10.62 -6.31 -5.09
N VAL A 78 10.59 -5.14 -4.48
CA VAL A 78 9.96 -3.99 -5.12
C VAL A 78 10.65 -3.72 -6.47
N GLN A 79 11.98 -3.87 -6.51
CA GLN A 79 12.76 -3.83 -7.76
C GLN A 79 12.36 -4.95 -8.74
N ASP A 80 12.25 -6.21 -8.28
CA ASP A 80 11.85 -7.33 -9.15
C ASP A 80 10.44 -7.17 -9.73
N ILE A 81 9.52 -6.60 -8.94
CA ILE A 81 8.16 -6.28 -9.41
C ILE A 81 8.22 -5.15 -10.45
N GLN A 82 9.03 -4.11 -10.22
CA GLN A 82 9.22 -3.05 -11.22
C GLN A 82 9.81 -3.61 -12.51
N ASP A 83 10.81 -4.49 -12.42
CA ASP A 83 11.46 -5.12 -13.56
C ASP A 83 10.50 -6.01 -14.34
N MET A 84 9.70 -6.82 -13.64
CA MET A 84 8.66 -7.61 -14.27
C MET A 84 7.65 -6.71 -15.01
N HIS A 85 7.17 -5.64 -14.37
CA HIS A 85 6.21 -4.74 -15.01
C HIS A 85 6.80 -3.97 -16.21
N GLN A 86 8.00 -3.40 -16.09
CA GLN A 86 8.59 -2.61 -17.17
C GLN A 86 9.18 -3.47 -18.29
N ILE A 87 9.96 -4.50 -17.94
CA ILE A 87 10.72 -5.29 -18.90
C ILE A 87 9.87 -6.41 -19.49
N THR A 88 9.10 -7.12 -18.66
CA THR A 88 8.34 -8.29 -19.11
C THR A 88 6.96 -7.89 -19.65
N ASN A 89 6.25 -7.00 -18.96
CA ASN A 89 4.90 -6.58 -19.37
C ASN A 89 4.90 -5.34 -20.27
N GLY A 90 6.02 -4.63 -20.38
CA GLY A 90 6.13 -3.41 -21.21
C GLY A 90 5.36 -2.22 -20.64
N TRP A 91 5.12 -2.16 -19.33
CA TRP A 91 4.42 -1.05 -18.70
C TRP A 91 5.36 0.13 -18.44
N ASP A 92 4.77 1.31 -18.29
CA ASP A 92 5.56 2.53 -18.07
C ASP A 92 6.36 2.51 -16.75
N ASP A 93 5.83 1.84 -15.73
CA ASP A 93 6.41 1.75 -14.38
C ASP A 93 5.75 0.59 -13.62
N ILE A 94 6.21 0.35 -12.39
CA ILE A 94 5.53 -0.54 -11.43
C ILE A 94 4.02 -0.23 -11.36
N GLY A 95 3.15 -1.23 -11.46
CA GLY A 95 1.70 -1.01 -11.64
C GLY A 95 0.97 -0.42 -10.43
N TYR A 96 1.53 -0.56 -9.23
CA TYR A 96 0.91 -0.13 -7.96
C TYR A 96 1.35 1.29 -7.58
N HIS A 97 0.51 1.99 -6.82
CA HIS A 97 0.87 3.27 -6.21
C HIS A 97 1.75 3.04 -4.98
N PHE A 98 1.44 2.03 -4.17
CA PHE A 98 2.20 1.65 -2.98
C PHE A 98 2.33 0.13 -2.83
N LEU A 99 3.40 -0.31 -2.19
CA LEU A 99 3.61 -1.72 -1.83
C LEU A 99 3.94 -1.80 -0.34
N VAL A 100 3.54 -2.88 0.31
CA VAL A 100 3.85 -3.14 1.72
C VAL A 100 4.66 -4.42 1.82
N GLY A 101 5.87 -4.32 2.35
CA GLY A 101 6.72 -5.49 2.61
C GLY A 101 6.36 -6.15 3.95
N GLU A 102 6.69 -7.42 4.14
CA GLU A 102 6.44 -8.09 5.42
C GLU A 102 7.41 -7.63 6.54
N ASN A 103 8.42 -6.82 6.20
CA ASN A 103 9.18 -6.00 7.15
C ASN A 103 8.38 -4.81 7.72
N GLY A 104 7.12 -4.62 7.30
CA GLY A 104 6.21 -3.59 7.81
C GLY A 104 6.40 -2.21 7.19
N LYS A 105 7.26 -2.07 6.18
CA LYS A 105 7.52 -0.79 5.50
C LYS A 105 6.64 -0.61 4.28
N VAL A 106 6.31 0.65 3.99
CA VAL A 106 5.59 1.05 2.77
C VAL A 106 6.58 1.56 1.75
N TYR A 107 6.54 1.02 0.54
CA TYR A 107 7.40 1.39 -0.57
C TYR A 107 6.59 2.16 -1.60
N GLU A 108 7.08 3.34 -1.97
CA GLU A 108 6.44 4.17 -2.99
C GLU A 108 6.61 3.57 -4.39
N GLY A 109 5.49 3.19 -5.02
CA GLY A 109 5.45 2.83 -6.43
C GLY A 109 5.23 4.08 -7.29
N ARG A 110 4.08 4.18 -7.95
CA ARG A 110 3.71 5.37 -8.73
C ARG A 110 3.38 6.59 -7.87
N GLY A 111 3.16 6.40 -6.57
CA GLY A 111 2.90 7.48 -5.62
C GLY A 111 1.52 8.11 -5.80
N TRP A 112 1.33 9.31 -5.27
CA TRP A 112 0.00 9.90 -5.09
C TRP A 112 -0.59 10.62 -6.30
N SER A 113 0.21 10.93 -7.32
CA SER A 113 -0.19 11.83 -8.42
C SER A 113 -0.22 11.19 -9.80
N ARG A 114 0.24 9.94 -9.93
CA ARG A 114 0.40 9.24 -11.20
C ARG A 114 -0.61 8.11 -11.32
N GLN A 115 -1.15 7.92 -12.52
CA GLN A 115 -2.12 6.87 -12.82
C GLN A 115 -1.50 5.48 -12.63
N GLY A 116 -2.23 4.58 -11.97
CA GLY A 116 -1.87 3.17 -11.78
C GLY A 116 -1.92 2.32 -13.05
N ALA A 117 -1.52 1.05 -12.92
CA ALA A 117 -1.77 -0.02 -13.90
C ALA A 117 -2.20 -1.34 -13.25
N HIS A 118 -2.80 -1.27 -12.05
CA HIS A 118 -3.11 -2.41 -11.19
C HIS A 118 -4.53 -2.96 -11.36
N SER A 119 -5.49 -2.15 -11.81
CA SER A 119 -6.90 -2.52 -11.92
C SER A 119 -7.55 -1.90 -13.17
N PRO A 120 -7.73 -2.67 -14.25
CA PRO A 120 -8.38 -2.19 -15.47
C PRO A 120 -9.76 -1.56 -15.18
N GLY A 121 -9.98 -0.36 -15.71
CA GLY A 121 -11.20 0.42 -15.45
C GLY A 121 -11.18 1.27 -14.17
N TRP A 122 -10.19 1.08 -13.28
CA TRP A 122 -10.09 1.81 -12.00
C TRP A 122 -8.76 2.56 -11.82
N ASN A 123 -7.79 2.37 -12.71
CA ASN A 123 -6.44 2.96 -12.62
C ASN A 123 -6.40 4.50 -12.48
N ASN A 124 -7.46 5.21 -12.86
CA ASN A 124 -7.57 6.67 -12.73
C ASN A 124 -8.46 7.13 -11.57
N ASP A 125 -9.19 6.22 -10.93
CA ASP A 125 -10.22 6.54 -9.93
C ASP A 125 -9.94 5.90 -8.55
N ALA A 126 -8.95 5.00 -8.48
CA ALA A 126 -8.54 4.31 -7.26
C ALA A 126 -7.03 4.30 -7.07
N PHE A 127 -6.60 4.44 -5.82
CA PHE A 127 -5.25 4.04 -5.41
C PHE A 127 -5.17 2.52 -5.28
N GLY A 128 -3.97 1.98 -5.36
CA GLY A 128 -3.71 0.54 -5.32
C GLY A 128 -2.31 0.22 -4.89
#